data_AF-A0AAT9GS38-F1
#
_entry.id   AF-A0AAT9GS38-F1
#
_cell.length_a   1.000
_cell.length_b   1.000
_cell.length_c   1.000
_cell.angle_alpha   90.00
_cell.angle_beta   90.00
_cell.angle_gamma   90.00
#
_symmetry.space_group_name_H-M   'P 1'
#
loop_
_entity.id
_entity.type
_entity.pdbx_description
1 polymer ?
#
loop_
_entity_poly.entity_id
_entity_poly.type
_entity_poly.pdbx_seq_one_letter_code
_entity_poly.pdbx_strand_id
1 'polypeptide(L)'
;MKFKVIKYFILSRFTKAFVLGTLVFLLFMILIYLSLAGSVFAPRILNGIKINFAEFVTFFVIFSGFSSTVQKADYDFLLTSPLRKEEISFLYMISSMLLGGGYFIILGIIFLFLYPFPLGFLTLFSFSLFGVAVSSLSLVKEKFYIIIFTAIWVWFPFFGIPYSPTSVLFGKPLVGIISILIYSIPVIYRALMDPQIQITSKREGEVKSKVKYGGKNFLMKYFLTMYEFAWGYGSSLSGRRLFYYVLSFPKVILTSTFVALIYYIIFHFIDFNFYSIMAPSVVILAFLMSMGIYAVSQERPWIIFVTLDRGYYLSRKILFKSVQNALISLPFCIANVLLGMPSLGVSLFFGSLIGYALTSYLSSKLNPIQFRGEVYNYRAGSGMLLIIFSEYLIMGITALSALFIISSFMFAIISLIIFLLIIRKKNWEKIAYQLVEKGFV
;
A
#
# COMPACT_ATOMS: atom_id res chain seq x y z
N MET A 1 9.06 -23.21 -20.84
CA MET A 1 8.83 -23.38 -19.39
C MET A 1 7.79 -24.47 -19.07
N LYS A 2 8.14 -25.47 -18.24
CA LYS A 2 7.22 -26.57 -17.85
C LYS A 2 6.19 -26.06 -16.81
N PHE A 3 4.89 -26.37 -16.96
CA PHE A 3 3.81 -25.99 -16.02
C PHE A 3 4.11 -26.36 -14.55
N LYS A 4 4.88 -27.44 -14.34
CA LYS A 4 5.37 -27.86 -13.01
C LYS A 4 6.18 -26.77 -12.30
N VAL A 5 6.95 -25.96 -13.04
CA VAL A 5 7.76 -24.85 -12.50
C VAL A 5 6.88 -23.71 -12.02
N ILE A 6 5.87 -23.31 -12.81
CA ILE A 6 4.89 -22.29 -12.41
C ILE A 6 4.15 -22.72 -11.14
N LYS A 7 3.65 -23.96 -11.13
CA LYS A 7 2.93 -24.52 -9.99
C LYS A 7 3.80 -24.54 -8.73
N TYR A 8 5.05 -25.00 -8.84
CA TYR A 8 6.00 -25.00 -7.73
C TYR A 8 6.25 -23.59 -7.19
N PHE A 9 6.49 -22.64 -8.09
CA PHE A 9 6.76 -21.23 -7.77
C PHE A 9 5.57 -20.52 -7.09
N ILE A 10 4.34 -20.77 -7.55
CA ILE A 10 3.15 -20.20 -6.90
C ILE A 10 2.97 -20.83 -5.51
N LEU A 11 3.14 -22.14 -5.38
CA LEU A 11 2.95 -22.84 -4.11
C LEU A 11 4.03 -22.52 -3.08
N SER A 12 5.27 -22.20 -3.48
CA SER A 12 6.31 -21.75 -2.55
C SER A 12 5.98 -20.37 -1.95
N ARG A 13 5.29 -19.51 -2.69
CA ARG A 13 5.02 -18.11 -2.31
C ARG A 13 3.68 -17.86 -1.65
N PHE A 14 2.66 -18.57 -2.09
CA PHE A 14 1.30 -18.41 -1.62
C PHE A 14 0.82 -19.69 -0.94
N THR A 15 0.12 -19.55 0.17
CA THR A 15 -0.62 -20.69 0.72
C THR A 15 -1.85 -20.95 -0.15
N LYS A 16 -2.32 -22.20 -0.20
CA LYS A 16 -3.58 -22.53 -0.89
C LYS A 16 -4.74 -21.67 -0.38
N ALA A 17 -4.78 -21.45 0.94
CA ALA A 17 -5.75 -20.58 1.60
C ALA A 17 -5.65 -19.11 1.15
N PHE A 18 -4.43 -18.59 0.92
CA PHE A 18 -4.25 -17.23 0.38
C PHE A 18 -4.82 -17.12 -1.04
N VAL A 19 -4.50 -18.08 -1.92
CA VAL A 19 -5.00 -18.05 -3.30
C VAL A 19 -6.52 -18.17 -3.33
N LEU A 20 -7.09 -19.12 -2.58
CA LEU A 20 -8.53 -19.33 -2.52
C LEU A 20 -9.25 -18.13 -1.88
N GLY A 21 -8.71 -17.61 -0.78
CA GLY A 21 -9.26 -16.41 -0.12
C GLY A 21 -9.19 -15.18 -1.01
N THR A 22 -8.13 -15.02 -1.80
CA THR A 22 -8.04 -13.96 -2.81
C THR A 22 -9.16 -14.14 -3.84
N LEU A 23 -9.32 -15.32 -4.43
CA LEU A 23 -10.39 -15.59 -5.40
C LEU A 23 -11.79 -15.32 -4.84
N VAL A 24 -12.06 -15.75 -3.59
CA VAL A 24 -13.34 -15.47 -2.91
C VAL A 24 -13.54 -13.98 -2.70
N PHE A 25 -12.50 -13.26 -2.28
CA PHE A 25 -12.54 -11.80 -2.14
C PHE A 25 -12.79 -11.11 -3.48
N LEU A 26 -12.12 -11.53 -4.56
CA LEU A 26 -12.35 -11.02 -5.91
C LEU A 26 -13.83 -11.23 -6.30
N LEU A 27 -14.36 -12.44 -6.09
CA LEU A 27 -15.75 -12.77 -6.42
C LEU A 27 -16.74 -11.95 -5.59
N PHE A 28 -16.49 -11.77 -4.30
CA PHE A 28 -17.31 -10.93 -3.43
C PHE A 28 -17.32 -9.46 -3.89
N MET A 29 -16.16 -8.91 -4.25
CA MET A 29 -16.07 -7.55 -4.79
C MET A 29 -16.84 -7.41 -6.11
N ILE A 30 -16.75 -8.41 -6.98
CA ILE A 30 -17.52 -8.44 -8.24
C ILE A 30 -19.02 -8.38 -7.94
N LEU A 31 -19.52 -9.22 -7.03
CA LEU A 31 -20.94 -9.22 -6.64
C LEU A 31 -21.40 -7.87 -6.06
N ILE A 32 -20.55 -7.20 -5.26
CA ILE A 32 -20.84 -5.86 -4.74
C ILE A 32 -20.95 -4.84 -5.89
N TYR A 33 -19.99 -4.82 -6.81
CA TYR A 33 -20.05 -3.87 -7.92
C TYR A 33 -21.25 -4.13 -8.84
N LEU A 34 -21.61 -5.39 -9.05
CA LEU A 34 -22.82 -5.77 -9.80
C LEU A 34 -24.10 -5.28 -9.11
N SER A 35 -24.21 -5.43 -7.79
CA SER A 35 -25.39 -4.97 -7.06
C SER A 35 -25.51 -3.44 -7.02
N LEU A 36 -24.38 -2.73 -6.91
CA LEU A 36 -24.34 -1.28 -6.93
C LEU A 36 -24.67 -0.68 -8.32
N ALA A 37 -24.28 -1.36 -9.40
CA ALA A 37 -24.53 -0.92 -10.77
C ALA A 37 -26.04 -0.83 -11.11
N GLY A 38 -26.87 -1.68 -10.49
CA GLY A 38 -28.33 -1.67 -10.67
C GLY A 38 -29.11 -0.71 -9.75
N SER A 39 -28.42 0.09 -8.93
CA SER A 39 -29.06 0.91 -7.90
C SER A 39 -29.39 2.34 -8.37
N VAL A 40 -30.39 2.96 -7.73
CA VAL A 40 -30.86 4.35 -7.96
C VAL A 40 -29.74 5.40 -7.76
N PHE A 41 -28.63 5.03 -7.11
CA PHE A 41 -27.48 5.89 -6.86
C PHE A 41 -26.46 5.94 -8.01
N ALA A 42 -26.66 5.17 -9.09
CA ALA A 42 -25.71 5.00 -10.19
C ALA A 42 -25.06 6.30 -10.74
N PRO A 43 -25.78 7.38 -11.08
CA PRO A 43 -25.15 8.57 -11.67
C PRO A 43 -24.26 9.37 -10.70
N ARG A 44 -24.62 9.43 -9.40
CA ARG A 44 -23.77 10.08 -8.37
C ARG A 44 -22.56 9.22 -8.01
N ILE A 45 -22.77 7.90 -7.96
CA ILE A 45 -21.72 6.90 -7.75
C ILE A 45 -20.70 6.96 -8.90
N LEU A 46 -21.14 7.09 -10.16
CA LEU A 46 -20.26 7.09 -11.33
C LEU A 46 -19.23 8.22 -11.31
N ASN A 47 -19.60 9.45 -10.95
CA ASN A 47 -18.63 10.56 -10.88
C ASN A 47 -17.62 10.40 -9.72
N GLY A 48 -18.06 9.90 -8.56
CA GLY A 48 -17.14 9.53 -7.47
C GLY A 48 -16.21 8.37 -7.84
N ILE A 49 -16.71 7.40 -8.62
CA ILE A 49 -15.91 6.27 -9.12
C ILE A 49 -14.75 6.75 -10.00
N LYS A 50 -14.95 7.75 -10.88
CA LYS A 50 -13.87 8.22 -11.76
C LYS A 50 -12.63 8.67 -10.99
N ILE A 51 -12.85 9.47 -9.94
CA ILE A 51 -11.79 10.01 -9.07
C ILE A 51 -11.16 8.90 -8.25
N ASN A 52 -11.98 8.13 -7.53
CA ASN A 52 -11.50 7.02 -6.70
C ASN A 52 -10.70 6.00 -7.52
N PHE A 53 -11.05 5.81 -8.79
CA PHE A 53 -10.34 4.91 -9.68
C PHE A 53 -8.99 5.48 -10.14
N ALA A 54 -8.94 6.76 -10.52
CA ALA A 54 -7.67 7.39 -10.89
C ALA A 54 -6.68 7.38 -9.72
N GLU A 55 -7.17 7.57 -8.51
CA GLU A 55 -6.38 7.44 -7.29
C GLU A 55 -5.97 6.03 -6.97
N PHE A 56 -6.88 5.06 -7.11
CA PHE A 56 -6.55 3.66 -6.94
C PHE A 56 -5.40 3.28 -7.88
N VAL A 57 -5.50 3.68 -9.15
CA VAL A 57 -4.43 3.48 -10.13
C VAL A 57 -3.15 4.19 -9.70
N THR A 58 -3.23 5.45 -9.26
CA THR A 58 -2.07 6.23 -8.80
C THR A 58 -1.38 5.58 -7.60
N PHE A 59 -2.16 5.14 -6.62
CA PHE A 59 -1.68 4.40 -5.45
C PHE A 59 -0.97 3.12 -5.89
N PHE A 60 -1.57 2.31 -6.77
CA PHE A 60 -0.95 1.08 -7.24
C PHE A 60 0.29 1.31 -8.11
N VAL A 61 0.35 2.39 -8.89
CA VAL A 61 1.53 2.79 -9.68
C VAL A 61 2.68 3.21 -8.77
N ILE A 62 2.41 4.03 -7.76
CA ILE A 62 3.40 4.41 -6.75
C ILE A 62 3.83 3.16 -5.98
N PHE A 63 2.87 2.38 -5.51
CA PHE A 63 3.11 1.16 -4.73
C PHE A 63 3.92 0.13 -5.49
N SER A 64 3.67 -0.08 -6.79
CA SER A 64 4.40 -1.06 -7.60
C SER A 64 5.87 -0.67 -7.78
N GLY A 65 6.17 0.63 -7.76
CA GLY A 65 7.53 1.14 -7.67
C GLY A 65 8.30 0.66 -6.44
N PHE A 66 7.59 0.53 -5.32
CA PHE A 66 8.18 0.11 -4.06
C PHE A 66 8.01 -1.38 -3.77
N SER A 67 7.03 -2.05 -4.38
CA SER A 67 6.81 -3.48 -4.15
C SER A 67 7.83 -4.34 -4.89
N SER A 68 8.20 -5.46 -4.29
CA SER A 68 8.86 -6.58 -4.99
C SER A 68 8.18 -7.87 -4.60
N THR A 69 8.10 -8.79 -5.54
CA THR A 69 7.56 -10.13 -5.32
C THR A 69 8.65 -11.12 -4.94
N VAL A 70 9.89 -10.67 -4.78
CA VAL A 70 11.07 -11.52 -4.67
C VAL A 70 11.44 -11.74 -3.21
N GLN A 71 11.52 -13.01 -2.83
CA GLN A 71 11.81 -13.52 -1.49
C GLN A 71 13.22 -14.11 -1.44
N LYS A 72 13.75 -14.32 -0.23
CA LYS A 72 15.08 -14.93 -0.04
C LYS A 72 15.17 -16.32 -0.66
N ALA A 73 14.12 -17.13 -0.49
CA ALA A 73 14.03 -18.45 -1.12
C ALA A 73 14.16 -18.40 -2.65
N ASP A 74 13.76 -17.28 -3.28
CA ASP A 74 13.96 -17.10 -4.71
C ASP A 74 15.42 -16.78 -5.04
N TYR A 75 16.12 -15.99 -4.22
CA TYR A 75 17.56 -15.78 -4.39
C TYR A 75 18.31 -17.12 -4.34
N ASP A 76 17.99 -17.96 -3.35
CA ASP A 76 18.62 -19.28 -3.19
C ASP A 76 18.26 -20.23 -4.35
N PHE A 77 17.01 -20.17 -4.85
CA PHE A 77 16.55 -20.95 -6.00
C PHE A 77 17.11 -20.44 -7.34
N LEU A 78 17.25 -19.13 -7.52
CA LEU A 78 17.77 -18.51 -8.75
C LEU A 78 19.27 -18.70 -8.91
N LEU A 79 20.01 -18.77 -7.80
CA LEU A 79 21.43 -19.11 -7.83
C LEU A 79 21.69 -20.58 -8.18
N THR A 80 20.70 -21.45 -8.03
CA THR A 80 20.85 -22.91 -8.19
C THR A 80 20.02 -23.49 -9.34
N SER A 81 19.10 -22.72 -9.93
CA SER A 81 18.21 -23.20 -11.00
C SER A 81 18.77 -22.92 -12.40
N PRO A 82 18.69 -23.88 -13.33
CA PRO A 82 19.11 -23.71 -14.72
C PRO A 82 18.01 -23.02 -15.56
N LEU A 83 17.43 -21.94 -15.03
CA LEU A 83 16.37 -21.18 -15.71
C LEU A 83 16.96 -19.95 -16.41
N ARG A 84 16.44 -19.61 -17.58
CA ARG A 84 16.83 -18.38 -18.27
C ARG A 84 16.23 -17.16 -17.58
N LYS A 85 16.87 -15.99 -17.72
CA LYS A 85 16.44 -14.73 -17.08
C LYS A 85 15.00 -14.34 -17.46
N GLU A 86 14.59 -14.63 -18.69
CA GLU A 86 13.25 -14.33 -19.18
C GLU A 86 12.19 -15.22 -18.52
N GLU A 87 12.51 -16.51 -18.29
CA GLU A 87 11.61 -17.44 -17.60
C GLU A 87 11.42 -17.03 -16.13
N ILE A 88 12.49 -16.60 -15.49
CA ILE A 88 12.48 -16.08 -14.12
C ILE A 88 11.62 -14.81 -14.03
N SER A 89 11.81 -13.88 -14.96
CA SER A 89 11.08 -12.61 -15.00
C SER A 89 9.59 -12.82 -15.28
N PHE A 90 9.27 -13.78 -16.15
CA PHE A 90 7.90 -14.19 -16.40
C PHE A 90 7.21 -14.77 -15.14
N LEU A 91 7.91 -15.61 -14.37
CA LEU A 91 7.39 -16.12 -13.10
C LEU A 91 7.14 -14.97 -12.10
N TYR A 92 8.06 -14.02 -11.97
CA TYR A 92 7.87 -12.85 -11.13
C TYR A 92 6.71 -11.96 -11.59
N MET A 93 6.52 -11.81 -12.90
CA MET A 93 5.39 -11.08 -13.47
C MET A 93 4.06 -11.74 -13.06
N ILE A 94 3.96 -13.08 -13.14
CA ILE A 94 2.78 -13.83 -12.66
C ILE A 94 2.54 -13.59 -11.16
N SER A 95 3.59 -13.65 -10.34
CA SER A 95 3.45 -13.38 -8.90
C SER A 95 3.02 -11.94 -8.61
N SER A 96 3.46 -10.98 -9.43
CA SER A 96 3.10 -9.56 -9.29
C SER A 96 1.66 -9.31 -9.73
N MET A 97 1.20 -10.00 -10.77
CA MET A 97 -0.20 -10.01 -11.17
C MET A 97 -1.11 -10.56 -10.05
N LEU A 98 -0.71 -11.65 -9.37
CA LEU A 98 -1.52 -12.20 -8.27
C LEU A 98 -1.58 -11.30 -7.04
N LEU A 99 -0.52 -10.53 -6.77
CA LEU A 99 -0.45 -9.64 -5.60
C LEU A 99 -1.09 -8.26 -5.84
N GLY A 100 -1.03 -7.72 -7.06
CA GLY A 100 -1.53 -6.38 -7.38
C GLY A 100 -2.41 -6.31 -8.63
N GLY A 101 -2.04 -7.02 -9.70
CA GLY A 101 -2.75 -6.98 -10.99
C GLY A 101 -4.19 -7.50 -10.92
N GLY A 102 -4.49 -8.44 -10.01
CA GLY A 102 -5.83 -8.98 -9.81
C GLY A 102 -6.88 -7.93 -9.46
N TYR A 103 -6.50 -6.84 -8.79
CA TYR A 103 -7.42 -5.75 -8.48
C TYR A 103 -7.86 -4.97 -9.73
N PHE A 104 -6.98 -4.82 -10.71
CA PHE A 104 -7.32 -4.15 -11.98
C PHE A 104 -8.33 -4.97 -12.79
N ILE A 105 -8.30 -6.30 -12.67
CA ILE A 105 -9.30 -7.18 -13.29
C ILE A 105 -10.68 -6.93 -12.66
N ILE A 106 -10.78 -6.84 -11.33
CA ILE A 106 -12.05 -6.53 -10.65
C ILE A 106 -12.56 -5.17 -11.10
N LEU A 107 -11.72 -4.15 -11.07
CA LEU A 107 -12.10 -2.81 -11.48
C LEU A 107 -12.49 -2.77 -12.95
N GLY A 108 -11.83 -3.56 -13.80
CA GLY A 108 -12.12 -3.69 -15.22
C GLY A 108 -13.51 -4.25 -15.53
N ILE A 109 -14.12 -5.01 -14.61
CA ILE A 109 -15.48 -5.55 -14.77
C ILE A 109 -16.53 -4.44 -14.88
N ILE A 110 -16.28 -3.27 -14.29
CA ILE A 110 -17.19 -2.12 -14.44
C ILE A 110 -17.37 -1.72 -15.91
N PHE A 111 -16.36 -1.95 -16.76
CA PHE A 111 -16.41 -1.58 -18.17
C PHE A 111 -17.34 -2.45 -19.00
N LEU A 112 -17.67 -3.66 -18.54
CA LEU A 112 -18.69 -4.50 -19.17
C LEU A 112 -20.10 -3.87 -19.05
N PHE A 113 -20.31 -3.02 -18.04
CA PHE A 113 -21.57 -2.32 -17.81
C PHE A 113 -21.58 -0.92 -18.42
N LEU A 114 -20.42 -0.30 -18.58
CA LEU A 114 -20.29 1.04 -19.16
C LEU A 114 -20.33 1.04 -20.69
N TYR A 115 -19.91 -0.06 -21.32
CA TYR A 115 -19.75 -0.12 -22.77
C TYR A 115 -20.41 -1.35 -23.38
N PRO A 116 -21.10 -1.22 -24.53
CA PRO A 116 -21.69 -2.35 -25.21
C PRO A 116 -20.62 -3.30 -25.74
N PHE A 117 -21.03 -4.54 -26.02
CA PHE A 117 -20.21 -5.50 -26.77
C PHE A 117 -19.90 -4.93 -28.18
N PRO A 118 -18.66 -5.07 -28.71
CA PRO A 118 -17.48 -5.75 -28.14
C PRO A 118 -16.57 -4.83 -27.30
N LEU A 119 -16.87 -3.53 -27.26
CA LEU A 119 -16.02 -2.49 -26.68
C LEU A 119 -15.78 -2.69 -25.17
N GLY A 120 -16.80 -3.13 -24.43
CA GLY A 120 -16.66 -3.44 -22.99
C GLY A 120 -15.62 -4.53 -22.71
N PHE A 121 -15.58 -5.59 -23.51
CA PHE A 121 -14.60 -6.68 -23.37
C PHE A 121 -13.18 -6.24 -23.73
N LEU A 122 -13.02 -5.48 -24.82
CA LEU A 122 -11.73 -4.91 -25.21
C LEU A 122 -11.18 -3.98 -24.13
N THR A 123 -12.06 -3.20 -23.53
CA THR A 123 -11.74 -2.28 -22.45
C THR A 123 -11.31 -3.03 -21.19
N LEU A 124 -12.06 -4.06 -20.78
CA LEU A 124 -11.68 -4.93 -19.66
C LEU A 124 -10.32 -5.59 -19.87
N PHE A 125 -10.08 -6.14 -21.08
CA PHE A 125 -8.84 -6.85 -21.38
C PHE A 125 -7.64 -5.91 -21.39
N SER A 126 -7.76 -4.75 -22.05
CA SER A 126 -6.72 -3.73 -22.05
C SER A 126 -6.44 -3.22 -20.63
N PHE A 127 -7.46 -2.92 -19.84
CA PHE A 127 -7.26 -2.46 -18.46
C PHE A 127 -6.65 -3.52 -17.55
N SER A 128 -6.98 -4.79 -17.76
CA SER A 128 -6.32 -5.91 -17.09
C SER A 128 -4.83 -5.98 -17.46
N LEU A 129 -4.51 -5.80 -18.75
CA LEU A 129 -3.13 -5.71 -19.23
C LEU A 129 -2.39 -4.52 -18.61
N PHE A 130 -3.05 -3.37 -18.45
CA PHE A 130 -2.52 -2.22 -17.74
C PHE A 130 -2.16 -2.56 -16.29
N GLY A 131 -3.04 -3.27 -15.58
CA GLY A 131 -2.76 -3.75 -14.22
C GLY A 131 -1.56 -4.68 -14.12
N VAL A 132 -1.39 -5.57 -15.11
CA VAL A 132 -0.20 -6.42 -15.23
C VAL A 132 1.04 -5.56 -15.45
N ALA A 133 1.00 -4.58 -16.36
CA ALA A 133 2.11 -3.68 -16.63
C ALA A 133 2.49 -2.86 -15.39
N VAL A 134 1.51 -2.26 -14.71
CA VAL A 134 1.70 -1.50 -13.46
C VAL A 134 2.35 -2.38 -12.41
N SER A 135 1.87 -3.60 -12.20
CA SER A 135 2.44 -4.54 -11.21
C SER A 135 3.87 -4.98 -11.57
N SER A 136 4.17 -5.03 -12.88
CA SER A 136 5.47 -5.43 -13.42
C SER A 136 6.52 -4.31 -13.38
N LEU A 137 6.14 -3.06 -13.07
CA LEU A 137 7.09 -1.96 -12.85
C LEU A 137 8.14 -2.29 -11.79
N SER A 138 7.81 -3.17 -10.84
CA SER A 138 8.75 -3.70 -9.85
C SER A 138 10.01 -4.33 -10.47
N LEU A 139 9.89 -4.87 -11.69
CA LEU A 139 10.95 -5.56 -12.45
C LEU A 139 11.71 -4.63 -13.40
N VAL A 140 11.22 -3.44 -13.70
CA VAL A 140 11.77 -2.55 -14.74
C VAL A 140 12.93 -1.71 -14.18
N LYS A 141 14.02 -1.58 -14.95
CA LYS A 141 15.12 -0.65 -14.63
C LYS A 141 14.65 0.81 -14.75
N GLU A 142 15.19 1.69 -13.91
CA GLU A 142 14.87 3.13 -13.93
C GLU A 142 13.36 3.43 -13.79
N LYS A 143 12.65 2.54 -13.08
CA LYS A 143 11.19 2.59 -12.90
C LYS A 143 10.64 3.91 -12.37
N PHE A 144 11.41 4.68 -11.58
CA PHE A 144 10.92 5.90 -10.93
C PHE A 144 10.44 6.96 -11.93
N TYR A 145 11.10 7.15 -13.07
CA TYR A 145 10.65 8.09 -14.09
C TYR A 145 9.32 7.66 -14.71
N ILE A 146 9.18 6.35 -14.97
CA ILE A 146 7.95 5.76 -15.50
C ILE A 146 6.82 5.90 -14.48
N ILE A 147 7.09 5.65 -13.20
CA ILE A 147 6.11 5.79 -12.11
C ILE A 147 5.62 7.22 -11.97
N ILE A 148 6.53 8.20 -11.90
CA ILE A 148 6.17 9.62 -11.76
C ILE A 148 5.35 10.05 -12.97
N PHE A 149 5.80 9.71 -14.18
CA PHE A 149 5.06 10.02 -15.40
C PHE A 149 3.67 9.40 -15.39
N THR A 150 3.54 8.10 -15.14
CA THR A 150 2.25 7.40 -15.13
C THR A 150 1.33 7.92 -14.02
N ALA A 151 1.88 8.20 -12.84
CA ALA A 151 1.12 8.75 -11.71
C ALA A 151 0.51 10.12 -12.06
N ILE A 152 1.19 10.95 -12.85
CA ILE A 152 0.66 12.22 -13.34
C ILE A 152 -0.30 11.99 -14.52
N TRP A 153 0.09 11.12 -15.46
CA TRP A 153 -0.62 10.86 -16.70
C TRP A 153 -2.04 10.33 -16.47
N VAL A 154 -2.24 9.52 -15.44
CA VAL A 154 -3.53 8.98 -14.98
C VAL A 154 -4.55 10.09 -14.60
N TRP A 155 -4.12 11.32 -14.36
CA TRP A 155 -5.00 12.45 -14.02
C TRP A 155 -5.35 13.36 -15.20
N PHE A 156 -4.70 13.21 -16.35
CA PHE A 156 -4.94 14.05 -17.53
C PHE A 156 -6.41 14.20 -17.94
N PRO A 157 -7.27 13.17 -17.87
CA PRO A 157 -8.68 13.32 -18.24
C PRO A 157 -9.46 14.31 -17.38
N PHE A 158 -9.04 14.54 -16.13
CA PHE A 158 -9.65 15.56 -15.26
C PHE A 158 -9.35 16.99 -15.73
N PHE A 159 -8.27 17.18 -16.49
CA PHE A 159 -7.89 18.46 -17.09
C PHE A 159 -8.38 18.60 -18.55
N GLY A 160 -9.29 17.73 -18.98
CA GLY A 160 -9.82 17.74 -20.35
C GLY A 160 -8.91 17.08 -21.39
N ILE A 161 -7.75 16.54 -21.00
CA ILE A 161 -6.81 15.88 -21.91
C ILE A 161 -7.17 14.38 -22.02
N PRO A 162 -7.67 13.90 -23.17
CA PRO A 162 -8.25 12.56 -23.28
C PRO A 162 -7.23 11.44 -23.54
N TYR A 163 -5.94 11.75 -23.60
CA TYR A 163 -4.87 10.79 -23.85
C TYR A 163 -4.32 10.31 -22.52
N SER A 164 -4.93 9.29 -21.94
CA SER A 164 -4.53 8.70 -20.66
C SER A 164 -5.19 7.33 -20.43
N PRO A 165 -4.57 6.41 -19.66
CA PRO A 165 -5.16 5.13 -19.33
C PRO A 165 -6.55 5.22 -18.65
N THR A 166 -6.82 6.29 -17.90
CA THR A 166 -8.11 6.49 -17.21
C THR A 166 -9.19 7.12 -18.08
N SER A 167 -8.88 7.52 -19.32
CA SER A 167 -9.85 8.14 -20.24
C SER A 167 -11.02 7.23 -20.59
N VAL A 168 -10.82 5.92 -20.41
CA VAL A 168 -11.86 4.89 -20.44
C VAL A 168 -13.01 5.22 -19.47
N LEU A 169 -12.76 5.89 -18.35
CA LEU A 169 -13.81 6.27 -17.41
C LEU A 169 -14.58 7.53 -17.83
N PHE A 170 -14.05 8.28 -18.79
CA PHE A 170 -14.59 9.54 -19.27
C PHE A 170 -15.38 9.39 -20.58
N GLY A 171 -15.82 8.17 -20.91
CA GLY A 171 -16.57 7.90 -22.14
C GLY A 171 -15.71 7.86 -23.40
N LYS A 172 -14.38 7.81 -23.27
CA LYS A 172 -13.43 7.75 -24.40
C LYS A 172 -12.64 6.42 -24.42
N PRO A 173 -13.32 5.28 -24.63
CA PRO A 173 -12.72 3.95 -24.49
C PRO A 173 -11.60 3.70 -25.51
N LEU A 174 -11.75 4.12 -26.77
CA LEU A 174 -10.73 3.89 -27.81
C LEU A 174 -9.41 4.60 -27.47
N VAL A 175 -9.47 5.87 -27.07
CA VAL A 175 -8.27 6.64 -26.70
C VAL A 175 -7.63 6.08 -25.44
N GLY A 176 -8.45 5.63 -24.48
CA GLY A 176 -7.98 4.94 -23.28
C GLY A 176 -7.27 3.63 -23.60
N ILE A 177 -7.86 2.77 -24.45
CA ILE A 177 -7.26 1.50 -24.90
C ILE A 177 -5.91 1.76 -25.59
N ILE A 178 -5.84 2.73 -26.50
CA ILE A 178 -4.59 3.10 -27.19
C ILE A 178 -3.53 3.54 -26.16
N SER A 179 -3.89 4.43 -25.23
CA SER A 179 -2.99 4.92 -24.18
C SER A 179 -2.48 3.77 -23.29
N ILE A 180 -3.37 2.84 -22.94
CA ILE A 180 -3.06 1.62 -22.19
C ILE A 180 -2.07 0.75 -22.95
N LEU A 181 -2.29 0.50 -24.24
CA LEU A 181 -1.41 -0.36 -25.04
C LEU A 181 -0.02 0.27 -25.24
N ILE A 182 0.03 1.57 -25.56
CA ILE A 182 1.27 2.35 -25.68
C ILE A 182 2.09 2.29 -24.38
N TYR A 183 1.42 2.26 -23.23
CA TYR A 183 2.10 2.10 -21.95
C TYR A 183 2.51 0.65 -21.66
N SER A 184 1.56 -0.28 -21.80
CA SER A 184 1.69 -1.64 -21.27
C SER A 184 2.69 -2.45 -22.07
N ILE A 185 2.74 -2.28 -23.39
CA ILE A 185 3.64 -3.04 -24.27
C ILE A 185 5.11 -2.74 -23.93
N PRO A 186 5.59 -1.48 -23.90
CA PRO A 186 6.98 -1.18 -23.52
C PRO A 186 7.33 -1.60 -22.10
N VAL A 187 6.41 -1.43 -21.14
CA VAL A 187 6.66 -1.80 -19.73
C VAL A 187 6.80 -3.31 -19.57
N ILE A 188 5.89 -4.09 -20.17
CA ILE A 188 5.95 -5.55 -20.15
C ILE A 188 7.18 -6.05 -20.90
N TYR A 189 7.50 -5.45 -22.06
CA TYR A 189 8.70 -5.77 -22.82
C TYR A 189 9.97 -5.54 -21.98
N ARG A 190 10.11 -4.37 -21.35
CA ARG A 190 11.25 -4.08 -20.47
C ARG A 190 11.29 -5.00 -19.26
N ALA A 191 10.15 -5.31 -18.66
CA ALA A 191 10.08 -6.22 -17.52
C ALA A 191 10.52 -7.66 -17.85
N LEU A 192 10.30 -8.11 -19.09
CA LEU A 192 10.67 -9.46 -19.54
C LEU A 192 12.08 -9.54 -20.13
N MET A 193 12.47 -8.57 -20.96
CA MET A 193 13.72 -8.61 -21.74
C MET A 193 14.90 -7.94 -21.04
N ASP A 194 14.65 -6.89 -20.25
CA ASP A 194 15.70 -6.24 -19.46
C ASP A 194 15.29 -6.02 -17.99
N PRO A 195 14.93 -7.11 -17.29
CA PRO A 195 14.61 -7.05 -15.87
C PRO A 195 15.78 -6.46 -15.06
N GLN A 196 15.47 -5.68 -14.02
CA GLN A 196 16.46 -5.14 -13.07
C GLN A 196 17.03 -6.25 -12.17
N ILE A 197 17.80 -7.15 -12.76
CA ILE A 197 18.38 -8.30 -12.09
C ILE A 197 19.67 -7.89 -11.38
N GLN A 198 19.56 -7.29 -10.20
CA GLN A 198 20.72 -6.97 -9.36
C GLN A 198 20.98 -8.08 -8.34
N ILE A 199 22.01 -8.90 -8.60
CA ILE A 199 22.44 -10.01 -7.74
C ILE A 199 23.29 -9.50 -6.56
N THR A 200 23.88 -8.31 -6.68
CA THR A 200 24.68 -7.68 -5.64
C THR A 200 24.53 -6.17 -5.76
N SER A 201 24.04 -5.51 -4.72
CA SER A 201 24.31 -4.08 -4.58
C SER A 201 25.49 -3.92 -3.63
N LYS A 202 26.63 -3.48 -4.13
CA LYS A 202 27.72 -2.91 -3.33
C LYS A 202 27.29 -1.56 -2.76
N ARG A 203 26.35 -1.56 -1.83
CA ARG A 203 26.12 -0.42 -0.94
C ARG A 203 26.12 -0.96 0.47
N GLU A 204 27.31 -1.05 1.03
CA GLU A 204 27.45 -1.08 2.48
C GLU A 204 26.68 0.13 3.00
N GLY A 205 25.64 -0.15 3.80
CA GLY A 205 24.86 0.91 4.43
C GLY A 205 25.76 1.65 5.39
N GLU A 206 26.38 2.75 4.95
CA GLU A 206 27.08 3.64 5.86
C GLU A 206 26.09 4.12 6.91
N VAL A 207 26.41 3.89 8.18
CA VAL A 207 25.66 4.42 9.31
C VAL A 207 25.83 5.95 9.29
N LYS A 208 24.95 6.64 8.57
CA LYS A 208 25.05 8.08 8.31
C LYS A 208 24.98 8.95 9.56
N SER A 209 24.48 8.43 10.68
CA SER A 209 24.57 9.13 11.97
C SER A 209 24.40 8.16 13.14
N LYS A 210 25.23 8.30 14.18
CA LYS A 210 25.02 7.66 15.48
C LYS A 210 24.25 8.64 16.35
N VAL A 211 22.98 8.34 16.63
CA VAL A 211 22.21 9.17 17.56
C VAL A 211 22.46 8.68 18.99
N LYS A 212 23.20 9.45 19.79
CA LYS A 212 23.45 9.14 21.20
C LYS A 212 22.27 9.64 22.03
N TYR A 213 21.56 8.71 22.67
CA TYR A 213 20.58 9.04 23.70
C TYR A 213 21.02 8.43 25.03
N GLY A 214 21.07 9.26 26.08
CA GLY A 214 21.31 8.83 27.46
C GLY A 214 20.18 9.32 28.37
N GLY A 215 19.97 8.61 29.48
CA GLY A 215 19.04 9.00 30.55
C GLY A 215 17.75 8.18 30.60
N LYS A 216 17.00 8.36 31.70
CA LYS A 216 15.83 7.55 32.09
C LYS A 216 14.67 7.58 31.08
N ASN A 217 14.58 8.62 30.25
CA ASN A 217 13.49 8.86 29.27
C ASN A 217 13.95 8.79 27.80
N PHE A 218 15.05 8.09 27.50
CA PHE A 218 15.64 8.07 26.16
C PHE A 218 14.65 7.60 25.08
N LEU A 219 13.78 6.62 25.38
CA LEU A 219 12.76 6.11 24.46
C LEU A 219 11.75 7.17 24.05
N MET A 220 11.23 7.92 25.02
CA MET A 220 10.26 8.99 24.75
C MET A 220 10.90 10.09 23.91
N LYS A 221 12.13 10.51 24.27
CA LYS A 221 12.87 11.51 23.49
C LYS A 221 13.13 11.04 22.06
N TYR A 222 13.52 9.78 21.89
CA TYR A 222 13.72 9.18 20.56
C TYR A 222 12.42 9.22 19.74
N PHE A 223 11.32 8.70 20.29
CA PHE A 223 10.06 8.64 19.54
C PHE A 223 9.40 10.01 19.31
N LEU A 224 9.71 11.05 20.09
CA LEU A 224 9.21 12.40 19.82
C LEU A 224 10.04 13.14 18.77
N THR A 225 11.34 12.86 18.67
CA THR A 225 12.26 13.60 17.79
C THR A 225 12.53 12.89 16.46
N MET A 226 12.38 11.57 16.42
CA MET A 226 12.70 10.74 15.27
C MET A 226 11.47 10.01 14.75
N TYR A 227 11.28 10.12 13.44
CA TYR A 227 10.32 9.34 12.68
C TYR A 227 11.06 8.19 11.98
N GLU A 228 10.49 7.00 12.05
CA GLU A 228 11.08 5.80 11.46
C GLU A 228 10.24 5.49 10.24
N PHE A 229 10.77 5.82 9.08
CA PHE A 229 10.17 5.44 7.83
C PHE A 229 10.63 4.01 7.52
N ALA A 230 9.74 3.05 7.74
CA ALA A 230 9.95 1.64 7.42
C ALA A 230 9.00 1.19 6.32
N TRP A 231 9.54 0.83 5.16
CA TRP A 231 8.76 0.31 4.05
C TRP A 231 9.49 -0.80 3.32
N GLY A 232 8.80 -1.90 2.98
CA GLY A 232 9.38 -2.95 2.16
C GLY A 232 9.64 -2.48 0.73
N TYR A 233 10.91 -2.40 0.33
CA TYR A 233 11.37 -2.13 -1.03
C TYR A 233 12.20 -3.26 -1.59
N GLY A 234 11.80 -3.86 -2.71
CA GLY A 234 12.72 -4.79 -3.39
C GLY A 234 13.10 -4.34 -4.78
N SER A 235 14.36 -4.62 -5.11
CA SER A 235 14.75 -4.92 -6.48
C SER A 235 14.35 -6.37 -6.78
N SER A 236 14.26 -6.73 -8.06
CA SER A 236 13.79 -8.05 -8.47
C SER A 236 14.77 -9.21 -8.18
N LEU A 237 15.93 -8.96 -7.58
CA LEU A 237 16.82 -10.04 -7.10
C LEU A 237 17.53 -9.83 -5.78
N SER A 238 17.56 -8.63 -5.19
CA SER A 238 18.08 -8.48 -3.83
C SER A 238 17.08 -8.90 -2.76
N GLY A 239 15.96 -9.52 -3.14
CA GLY A 239 14.76 -9.64 -2.32
C GLY A 239 14.16 -8.29 -1.88
N ARG A 240 13.04 -8.27 -1.13
CA ARG A 240 12.63 -7.03 -0.46
C ARG A 240 13.68 -6.69 0.60
N ARG A 241 14.39 -5.60 0.34
CA ARG A 241 15.07 -4.80 1.35
C ARG A 241 14.03 -3.99 2.10
N LEU A 242 14.40 -3.48 3.26
CA LEU A 242 13.60 -2.43 3.87
C LEU A 242 14.23 -1.08 3.54
N PHE A 243 13.43 -0.16 3.01
CA PHE A 243 13.72 1.26 3.18
C PHE A 243 13.49 1.60 4.63
N TYR A 244 14.58 1.60 5.39
CA TYR A 244 14.62 2.13 6.74
C TYR A 244 15.33 3.48 6.72
N TYR A 245 14.56 4.56 6.91
CA TYR A 245 15.12 5.88 7.12
C TYR A 245 14.64 6.43 8.46
N VAL A 246 15.59 6.87 9.27
CA VAL A 246 15.29 7.63 10.47
C VAL A 246 15.39 9.10 10.10
N LEU A 247 14.26 9.80 10.12
CA LEU A 247 14.16 11.21 9.78
C LEU A 247 13.80 12.00 11.04
N SER A 248 14.24 13.25 11.11
CA SER A 248 13.78 14.15 12.18
C SER A 248 12.28 14.40 12.03
N PHE A 249 11.50 14.11 13.07
CA PHE A 249 10.04 14.22 13.04
C PHE A 249 9.53 15.64 12.69
N PRO A 250 10.13 16.74 13.20
CA PRO A 250 9.82 18.08 12.73
C PRO A 250 9.97 18.28 11.22
N LYS A 251 10.99 17.67 10.58
CA LYS A 251 11.15 17.75 9.12
C LYS A 251 10.02 17.05 8.39
N VAL A 252 9.57 15.90 8.91
CA VAL A 252 8.44 15.13 8.34
C VAL A 252 7.14 15.92 8.46
N ILE A 253 6.89 16.56 9.62
CA ILE A 253 5.74 17.44 9.80
C ILE A 253 5.82 18.62 8.81
N LEU A 254 6.97 19.28 8.69
CA LEU A 254 7.14 20.41 7.78
C LEU A 254 6.88 20.01 6.33
N THR A 255 7.37 18.85 5.88
CA THR A 255 7.04 18.33 4.55
C THR A 255 5.56 18.03 4.39
N SER A 256 4.90 17.47 5.42
CA SER A 256 3.46 17.23 5.39
C SER A 256 2.67 18.54 5.30
N THR A 257 3.06 19.55 6.07
CA THR A 257 2.45 20.89 6.02
C THR A 257 2.61 21.52 4.64
N PHE A 258 3.79 21.41 4.02
CA PHE A 258 4.02 21.93 2.67
C PHE A 258 3.14 21.23 1.63
N VAL A 259 3.02 19.89 1.69
CA VAL A 259 2.15 19.14 0.77
C VAL A 259 0.67 19.46 1.04
N ALA A 260 0.26 19.60 2.30
CA ALA A 260 -1.10 20.00 2.67
C ALA A 260 -1.44 21.42 2.21
N LEU A 261 -0.47 22.33 2.17
CA LEU A 261 -0.64 23.67 1.61
C LEU A 261 -0.89 23.61 0.10
N ILE A 262 -0.09 22.81 -0.63
CA ILE A 262 -0.30 22.60 -2.08
C ILE A 262 -1.70 22.00 -2.32
N TYR A 263 -2.06 20.99 -1.54
CA TYR A 263 -3.40 20.39 -1.56
C TYR A 263 -4.48 21.46 -1.33
N TYR A 264 -4.38 22.26 -0.26
CA TYR A 264 -5.34 23.32 0.02
C TYR A 264 -5.46 24.31 -1.15
N ILE A 265 -4.34 24.79 -1.70
CA ILE A 265 -4.33 25.73 -2.83
C ILE A 265 -5.05 25.12 -4.04
N ILE A 266 -4.72 23.89 -4.43
CA ILE A 266 -5.34 23.22 -5.59
C ILE A 266 -6.86 23.11 -5.40
N PHE A 267 -7.30 22.68 -4.21
CA PHE A 267 -8.72 22.44 -3.93
C PHE A 267 -9.50 23.70 -3.56
N HIS A 268 -8.83 24.81 -3.23
CA HIS A 268 -9.46 26.10 -3.00
C HIS A 268 -9.76 26.84 -4.30
N PHE A 269 -8.87 26.74 -5.30
CA PHE A 269 -9.02 27.45 -6.58
C PHE A 269 -9.83 26.68 -7.63
N ILE A 270 -10.07 25.40 -7.42
CA ILE A 270 -10.82 24.55 -8.34
C ILE A 270 -12.05 24.02 -7.61
N ASP A 271 -13.24 24.27 -8.17
CA ASP A 271 -14.49 23.75 -7.61
C ASP A 271 -14.54 22.22 -7.71
N PHE A 272 -14.17 21.58 -6.62
CA PHE A 272 -14.19 20.13 -6.48
C PHE A 272 -15.37 19.67 -5.62
N ASN A 273 -16.05 18.63 -6.08
CA ASN A 273 -17.05 17.94 -5.27
C ASN A 273 -16.41 17.26 -4.05
N PHE A 274 -17.19 17.01 -2.99
CA PHE A 274 -16.78 16.27 -1.79
C PHE A 274 -15.97 15.00 -2.10
N TYR A 275 -16.42 14.21 -3.07
CA TYR A 275 -15.74 12.97 -3.47
C TYR A 275 -14.32 13.23 -3.99
N SER A 276 -14.04 14.39 -4.58
CA SER A 276 -12.70 14.77 -5.06
C SER A 276 -11.74 15.17 -3.95
N ILE A 277 -12.25 15.68 -2.82
CA ILE A 277 -11.46 16.06 -1.63
C ILE A 277 -11.25 14.84 -0.73
N MET A 278 -12.27 13.99 -0.65
CA MET A 278 -12.24 12.73 0.11
C MET A 278 -11.16 11.78 -0.37
N ALA A 279 -10.99 11.71 -1.67
CA ALA A 279 -10.23 10.67 -2.32
C ALA A 279 -8.69 10.81 -2.02
N PRO A 280 -8.05 12.00 -2.10
CA PRO A 280 -6.66 12.18 -1.65
C PRO A 280 -6.46 11.81 -0.17
N SER A 281 -7.48 12.04 0.66
CA SER A 281 -7.45 11.66 2.08
C SER A 281 -7.41 10.13 2.26
N VAL A 282 -8.11 9.35 1.40
CA VAL A 282 -8.03 7.89 1.40
C VAL A 282 -6.64 7.40 0.96
N VAL A 283 -6.01 8.06 -0.01
CA VAL A 283 -4.63 7.72 -0.44
C VAL A 283 -3.62 7.97 0.69
N ILE A 284 -3.72 9.14 1.36
CA ILE A 284 -2.89 9.47 2.52
C ILE A 284 -3.09 8.44 3.64
N LEU A 285 -4.34 8.08 3.92
CA LEU A 285 -4.68 7.07 4.91
C LEU A 285 -4.05 5.71 4.56
N ALA A 286 -4.24 5.23 3.32
CA ALA A 286 -3.69 3.95 2.84
C ALA A 286 -2.16 3.92 2.97
N PHE A 287 -1.48 5.00 2.61
CA PHE A 287 -0.04 5.14 2.75
C PHE A 287 0.41 5.08 4.22
N LEU A 288 -0.19 5.88 5.11
CA LEU A 288 0.19 5.91 6.52
C LEU A 288 -0.12 4.59 7.24
N MET A 289 -1.20 3.91 6.88
CA MET A 289 -1.59 2.63 7.45
C MET A 289 -0.65 1.50 7.07
N SER A 290 -0.29 1.41 5.79
CA SER A 290 0.57 0.33 5.27
C SER A 290 1.99 0.36 5.86
N MET A 291 2.46 1.50 6.35
CA MET A 291 3.69 1.59 7.18
C MET A 291 3.60 0.72 8.45
N GLY A 292 2.40 0.57 9.02
CA GLY A 292 2.14 -0.22 10.23
C GLY A 292 2.42 -1.70 10.04
N ILE A 293 2.28 -2.24 8.82
CA ILE A 293 2.65 -3.63 8.49
C ILE A 293 4.09 -3.94 8.89
N TYR A 294 4.99 -2.95 8.77
CA TYR A 294 6.42 -3.11 9.02
C TYR A 294 6.88 -2.63 10.40
N ALA A 295 5.97 -2.23 11.29
CA ALA A 295 6.28 -1.54 12.54
C ALA A 295 7.27 -2.26 13.46
N VAL A 296 7.16 -3.60 13.56
CA VAL A 296 8.04 -4.46 14.40
C VAL A 296 9.14 -5.13 13.57
N SER A 297 9.07 -5.04 12.24
CA SER A 297 9.92 -5.84 11.36
C SER A 297 11.41 -5.48 11.40
N GLN A 298 11.72 -4.25 11.85
CA GLN A 298 13.07 -3.71 11.97
C GLN A 298 13.67 -3.85 13.36
N GLU A 299 12.87 -4.26 14.33
CA GLU A 299 13.38 -4.48 15.66
C GLU A 299 14.37 -5.64 15.60
N ARG A 300 15.41 -5.56 16.44
CA ARG A 300 16.32 -6.67 16.72
C ARG A 300 15.91 -7.26 18.07
N PRO A 301 14.95 -8.21 18.08
CA PRO A 301 14.33 -8.65 19.33
C PRO A 301 15.36 -9.25 20.27
N TRP A 302 16.40 -9.90 19.75
CA TRP A 302 17.48 -10.48 20.56
C TRP A 302 18.28 -9.45 21.37
N ILE A 303 18.38 -8.19 20.92
CA ILE A 303 19.03 -7.12 21.69
C ILE A 303 18.02 -6.49 22.65
N ILE A 304 16.83 -6.19 22.14
CA ILE A 304 15.86 -5.35 22.83
C ILE A 304 15.13 -6.12 23.93
N PHE A 305 14.78 -7.38 23.68
CA PHE A 305 14.01 -8.19 24.63
C PHE A 305 14.83 -8.75 25.78
N VAL A 306 16.16 -8.69 25.66
CA VAL A 306 17.12 -9.03 26.71
C VAL A 306 17.44 -7.82 27.57
N THR A 307 17.36 -6.60 27.01
CA THR A 307 17.78 -5.36 27.70
C THR A 307 16.62 -4.55 28.27
N LEU A 308 15.41 -4.67 27.71
CA LEU A 308 14.24 -3.88 28.08
C LEU A 308 13.01 -4.77 28.32
N ASP A 309 12.06 -4.23 29.09
CA ASP A 309 10.71 -4.82 29.20
C ASP A 309 10.03 -4.80 27.82
N ARG A 310 9.84 -6.01 27.26
CA ARG A 310 9.40 -6.26 25.88
C ARG A 310 8.02 -5.68 25.63
N GLY A 311 7.10 -5.92 26.56
CA GLY A 311 5.71 -5.46 26.44
C GLY A 311 5.61 -3.95 26.54
N TYR A 312 6.35 -3.36 27.49
CA TYR A 312 6.40 -1.92 27.65
C TYR A 312 7.01 -1.23 26.44
N TYR A 313 8.14 -1.72 25.93
CA TYR A 313 8.82 -1.16 24.78
C TYR A 313 7.93 -1.15 23.53
N LEU A 314 7.39 -2.32 23.15
CA LEU A 314 6.55 -2.43 21.94
C LEU A 314 5.26 -1.63 22.07
N SER A 315 4.59 -1.68 23.22
CA SER A 315 3.41 -0.88 23.53
C SER A 315 3.67 0.62 23.33
N ARG A 316 4.76 1.14 23.92
CA ARG A 316 5.13 2.55 23.80
C ARG A 316 5.54 2.92 22.39
N LYS A 317 6.29 2.05 21.69
CA LYS A 317 6.66 2.28 20.29
C LYS A 317 5.41 2.47 19.43
N ILE A 318 4.44 1.55 19.51
CA ILE A 318 3.22 1.63 18.70
C ILE A 318 2.38 2.84 19.09
N LEU A 319 2.27 3.16 20.38
CA LEU A 319 1.60 4.38 20.84
C LEU A 319 2.19 5.63 20.18
N PHE A 320 3.51 5.82 20.28
CA PHE A 320 4.12 7.02 19.73
C PHE A 320 4.07 7.04 18.20
N LYS A 321 4.27 5.90 17.54
CA LYS A 321 4.23 5.84 16.06
C LYS A 321 2.83 6.10 15.50
N SER A 322 1.79 5.56 16.13
CA SER A 322 0.40 5.88 15.78
C SER A 322 0.10 7.37 15.96
N VAL A 323 0.52 7.96 17.08
CA VAL A 323 0.34 9.40 17.32
C VAL A 323 1.14 10.23 16.31
N GLN A 324 2.37 9.85 16.00
CA GLN A 324 3.18 10.51 14.96
C GLN A 324 2.47 10.46 13.61
N ASN A 325 1.88 9.32 13.22
CA ASN A 325 1.14 9.21 11.97
C ASN A 325 -0.12 10.09 11.95
N ALA A 326 -0.85 10.17 13.06
CA ALA A 326 -1.99 11.08 13.18
C ALA A 326 -1.54 12.56 13.10
N LEU A 327 -0.41 12.91 13.71
CA LEU A 327 0.16 14.25 13.60
C LEU A 327 0.67 14.57 12.19
N ILE A 328 1.13 13.58 11.43
CA ILE A 328 1.48 13.75 10.01
C ILE A 328 0.22 14.04 9.18
N SER A 329 -0.94 13.46 9.51
CA SER A 329 -2.20 13.75 8.80
C SER A 329 -2.89 15.04 9.27
N LEU A 330 -2.48 15.61 10.41
CA LEU A 330 -3.08 16.81 10.99
C LEU A 330 -3.07 18.04 10.05
N PRO A 331 -2.00 18.37 9.30
CA PRO A 331 -2.04 19.48 8.35
C PRO A 331 -3.12 19.31 7.27
N PHE A 332 -3.37 18.08 6.81
CA PHE A 332 -4.46 17.78 5.87
C PHE A 332 -5.83 17.87 6.53
N CYS A 333 -5.95 17.47 7.80
CA CYS A 333 -7.16 17.70 8.59
C CYS A 333 -7.51 19.19 8.67
N ILE A 334 -6.52 20.04 8.97
CA ILE A 334 -6.69 21.50 9.01
C ILE A 334 -7.11 22.02 7.63
N ALA A 335 -6.42 21.59 6.56
CA ALA A 335 -6.78 21.97 5.19
C ALA A 335 -8.24 21.58 4.85
N ASN A 336 -8.68 20.37 5.22
CA ASN A 336 -10.06 19.91 5.01
C ASN A 336 -11.08 20.75 5.79
N VAL A 337 -10.77 21.13 7.03
CA VAL A 337 -11.62 22.04 7.82
C VAL A 337 -11.73 23.41 7.14
N LEU A 338 -10.62 23.96 6.64
CA LEU A 338 -10.59 25.24 5.92
C LEU A 338 -11.34 25.18 4.58
N LEU A 339 -11.37 24.01 3.93
CA LEU A 339 -12.19 23.74 2.73
C LEU A 339 -13.68 23.48 3.06
N GLY A 340 -14.10 23.61 4.32
CA GLY A 340 -15.48 23.42 4.75
C GLY A 340 -15.89 21.95 4.96
N MET A 341 -14.94 21.02 5.05
CA MET A 341 -15.16 19.58 5.22
C MET A 341 -14.54 19.04 6.52
N PRO A 342 -15.01 19.50 7.70
CA PRO A 342 -14.43 19.11 8.99
C PRO A 342 -14.60 17.62 9.30
N SER A 343 -15.67 16.99 8.82
CA SER A 343 -15.94 15.55 8.98
C SER A 343 -14.81 14.71 8.37
N LEU A 344 -14.37 15.07 7.17
CA LEU A 344 -13.27 14.41 6.48
C LEU A 344 -11.95 14.55 7.25
N GLY A 345 -11.66 15.75 7.77
CA GLY A 345 -10.46 16.00 8.56
C GLY A 345 -10.41 15.15 9.83
N VAL A 346 -11.50 15.13 10.60
CA VAL A 346 -11.62 14.31 11.82
C VAL A 346 -11.46 12.82 11.49
N SER A 347 -12.20 12.33 10.49
CA SER A 347 -12.12 10.93 10.05
C SER A 347 -10.71 10.54 9.60
N LEU A 348 -10.01 11.38 8.83
CA LEU A 348 -8.64 11.12 8.39
C LEU A 348 -7.67 11.02 9.57
N PHE A 349 -7.73 11.94 10.53
CA PHE A 349 -6.85 11.96 11.69
C PHE A 349 -7.02 10.68 12.52
N PHE A 350 -8.24 10.36 12.92
CA PHE A 350 -8.51 9.17 13.74
C PHE A 350 -8.35 7.87 12.97
N GLY A 351 -8.67 7.86 11.67
CA GLY A 351 -8.43 6.75 10.76
C GLY A 351 -6.95 6.41 10.67
N SER A 352 -6.08 7.42 10.54
CA SER A 352 -4.62 7.20 10.49
C SER A 352 -4.05 6.70 11.83
N LEU A 353 -4.59 7.18 12.96
CA LEU A 353 -4.23 6.73 14.31
C LEU A 353 -4.55 5.24 14.51
N ILE A 354 -5.81 4.86 14.32
CA ILE A 354 -6.27 3.48 14.53
C ILE A 354 -5.71 2.55 13.46
N GLY A 355 -5.60 3.04 12.23
CA GLY A 355 -5.15 2.27 11.10
C GLY A 355 -3.71 1.79 11.25
N TYR A 356 -2.79 2.66 11.69
CA TYR A 356 -1.43 2.23 12.00
C TYR A 356 -1.39 1.27 13.21
N ALA A 357 -2.17 1.54 14.27
CA ALA A 357 -2.16 0.71 15.48
C ALA A 357 -2.66 -0.71 15.20
N LEU A 358 -3.78 -0.83 14.48
CA LEU A 358 -4.42 -2.11 14.18
C LEU A 358 -3.60 -2.93 13.19
N THR A 359 -3.10 -2.31 12.12
CA THR A 359 -2.23 -3.01 11.14
C THR A 359 -0.95 -3.50 11.81
N SER A 360 -0.32 -2.69 12.67
CA SER A 360 0.86 -3.09 13.44
C SER A 360 0.57 -4.28 14.35
N TYR A 361 -0.57 -4.26 15.05
CA TYR A 361 -0.98 -5.34 15.94
C TYR A 361 -1.29 -6.63 15.18
N LEU A 362 -2.10 -6.57 14.12
CA LEU A 362 -2.46 -7.73 13.31
C LEU A 362 -1.24 -8.31 12.57
N SER A 363 -0.37 -7.45 12.03
CA SER A 363 0.88 -7.86 11.40
C SER A 363 1.76 -8.60 12.39
N SER A 364 2.01 -8.04 13.57
CA SER A 364 2.87 -8.66 14.58
C SER A 364 2.32 -9.98 15.11
N LYS A 365 0.99 -10.13 15.19
CA LYS A 365 0.34 -11.34 15.71
C LYS A 365 0.20 -12.45 14.67
N LEU A 366 -0.41 -12.12 13.53
CA LEU A 366 -0.82 -13.09 12.52
C LEU A 366 0.30 -13.40 11.53
N ASN A 367 1.13 -12.41 11.22
CA ASN A 367 2.12 -12.54 10.16
C ASN A 367 3.37 -11.72 10.44
N PRO A 368 4.10 -12.00 11.54
CA PRO A 368 5.25 -11.21 11.90
C PRO A 368 6.34 -11.36 10.82
N ILE A 369 6.81 -10.22 10.34
CA ILE A 369 7.87 -10.14 9.34
C ILE A 369 9.16 -9.80 10.10
N GLN A 370 10.22 -10.60 9.98
CA GLN A 370 11.56 -10.23 10.45
C GLN A 370 12.49 -10.01 9.28
N PHE A 371 13.27 -8.94 9.32
CA PHE A 371 14.41 -8.79 8.44
C PHE A 371 15.66 -9.34 9.13
N ARG A 372 16.16 -10.49 8.63
CA ARG A 372 17.47 -11.05 9.03
C ARG A 372 18.46 -10.84 7.87
N GLY A 373 19.27 -9.79 7.94
CA GLY A 373 20.16 -9.40 6.83
C GLY A 373 19.40 -8.64 5.73
N GLU A 374 19.79 -8.81 4.46
CA GLU A 374 19.22 -8.06 3.32
C GLU A 374 17.86 -8.58 2.83
N VAL A 375 17.43 -9.78 3.21
CA VAL A 375 16.23 -10.42 2.65
C VAL A 375 15.35 -11.11 3.68
N TYR A 376 14.04 -10.93 3.54
CA TYR A 376 13.01 -11.62 4.33
C TYR A 376 12.59 -12.98 3.71
N ASN A 377 12.39 -13.98 4.57
CA ASN A 377 11.78 -15.27 4.23
C ASN A 377 10.30 -15.19 4.59
N TYR A 378 9.42 -15.10 3.60
CA TYR A 378 8.00 -14.82 3.82
C TYR A 378 7.15 -15.60 2.86
N ARG A 379 6.18 -16.35 3.35
CA ARG A 379 5.12 -16.90 2.50
C ARG A 379 3.87 -16.08 2.74
N ALA A 380 3.23 -15.58 1.68
CA ALA A 380 1.95 -14.90 1.78
C ALA A 380 0.89 -15.90 2.26
N GLY A 381 0.64 -15.88 3.56
CA GLY A 381 -0.32 -16.73 4.25
C GLY A 381 -1.69 -16.06 4.41
N SER A 382 -2.66 -16.81 4.93
CA SER A 382 -4.02 -16.30 5.24
C SER A 382 -4.00 -15.12 6.22
N GLY A 383 -2.99 -15.04 7.10
CA GLY A 383 -2.79 -13.88 7.97
C GLY A 383 -2.59 -12.57 7.21
N MET A 384 -1.96 -12.59 6.03
CA MET A 384 -1.82 -11.40 5.18
C MET A 384 -3.16 -10.93 4.61
N LEU A 385 -4.04 -11.85 4.22
CA LEU A 385 -5.37 -11.50 3.75
C LEU A 385 -6.18 -10.81 4.84
N LEU A 386 -6.11 -11.28 6.08
CA LEU A 386 -6.80 -10.62 7.20
C LEU A 386 -6.27 -9.21 7.45
N ILE A 387 -4.96 -9.00 7.31
CA ILE A 387 -4.35 -7.67 7.41
C ILE A 387 -4.88 -6.77 6.28
N ILE A 388 -4.80 -7.21 5.03
CA ILE A 388 -5.28 -6.46 3.86
C ILE A 388 -6.79 -6.15 4.00
N PHE A 389 -7.59 -7.12 4.41
CA PHE A 389 -9.02 -6.93 4.63
C PHE A 389 -9.29 -5.90 5.72
N SER A 390 -8.54 -5.93 6.83
CA SER A 390 -8.65 -4.94 7.89
C SER A 390 -8.29 -3.52 7.43
N GLU A 391 -7.31 -3.38 6.52
CA GLU A 391 -6.95 -2.09 5.94
C GLU A 391 -8.11 -1.53 5.10
N TYR A 392 -8.67 -2.34 4.19
CA TYR A 392 -9.83 -1.94 3.39
C TYR A 392 -11.06 -1.64 4.24
N LEU A 393 -11.29 -2.39 5.32
CA LEU A 393 -12.39 -2.13 6.24
C LEU A 393 -12.23 -0.77 6.93
N ILE A 394 -11.04 -0.45 7.45
CA ILE A 394 -10.79 0.85 8.08
C ILE A 394 -10.91 1.98 7.05
N MET A 395 -10.38 1.81 5.84
CA MET A 395 -10.54 2.79 4.77
C MET A 395 -12.02 3.03 4.45
N GLY A 396 -12.81 1.96 4.33
CA GLY A 396 -14.26 2.04 4.09
C GLY A 396 -15.03 2.72 5.23
N ILE A 397 -14.73 2.39 6.50
CA ILE A 397 -15.37 3.04 7.65
C ILE A 397 -14.94 4.50 7.76
N THR A 398 -13.67 4.81 7.51
CA THR A 398 -13.16 6.19 7.50
C THR A 398 -13.89 7.00 6.42
N ALA A 399 -14.05 6.40 5.24
CA ALA A 399 -14.78 6.98 4.12
C ALA A 399 -16.26 7.26 4.47
N LEU A 400 -16.97 6.26 5.01
CA LEU A 400 -18.37 6.41 5.40
C LEU A 400 -18.55 7.42 6.54
N SER A 401 -17.65 7.42 7.53
CA SER A 401 -17.71 8.35 8.66
C SER A 401 -17.45 9.80 8.26
N ALA A 402 -16.77 10.04 7.14
CA ALA A 402 -16.52 11.39 6.62
C ALA A 402 -17.77 12.05 6.02
N LEU A 403 -18.84 11.29 5.74
CA LEU A 403 -20.07 11.83 5.14
C LEU A 403 -20.81 12.79 6.08
N PHE A 404 -20.79 12.54 7.38
CA PHE A 404 -21.45 13.37 8.38
C PHE A 404 -20.54 13.64 9.58
N ILE A 405 -20.56 14.87 10.09
CA ILE A 405 -19.71 15.26 11.22
C ILE A 405 -19.99 14.42 12.49
N ILE A 406 -21.25 14.09 12.74
CA ILE A 406 -21.66 13.25 13.87
C ILE A 406 -21.05 11.84 13.73
N SER A 407 -21.08 11.25 12.53
CA SER A 407 -20.44 9.95 12.29
C SER A 407 -18.93 10.01 12.43
N SER A 408 -18.28 11.12 12.05
CA SER A 408 -16.84 11.33 12.25
C SER A 408 -16.48 11.38 13.73
N PHE A 409 -17.28 12.06 14.56
CA PHE A 409 -17.07 12.10 16.01
C PHE A 409 -17.31 10.74 16.68
N MET A 410 -18.36 10.02 16.29
CA MET A 410 -18.57 8.64 16.78
C MET A 410 -17.40 7.74 16.40
N PHE A 411 -16.94 7.83 15.16
CA PHE A 411 -15.77 7.10 14.68
C PHE A 411 -14.50 7.47 15.45
N ALA A 412 -14.30 8.76 15.78
CA ALA A 412 -13.18 9.21 16.59
C ALA A 412 -13.17 8.57 17.99
N ILE A 413 -14.32 8.56 18.67
CA ILE A 413 -14.47 7.96 20.00
C ILE A 413 -14.19 6.45 19.94
N ILE A 414 -14.80 5.74 18.99
CA ILE A 414 -14.59 4.29 18.82
C ILE A 414 -13.12 4.00 18.50
N SER A 415 -12.52 4.77 17.60
CA SER A 415 -11.10 4.64 17.22
C SER A 415 -10.18 4.83 18.41
N LEU A 416 -10.46 5.82 19.26
CA LEU A 416 -9.67 6.08 20.47
C LEU A 416 -9.80 4.93 21.49
N ILE A 417 -11.02 4.39 21.68
CA ILE A 417 -11.23 3.22 22.56
C ILE A 417 -10.43 2.02 22.05
N ILE A 418 -10.55 1.68 20.76
CA ILE A 418 -9.85 0.52 20.18
C ILE A 418 -8.33 0.74 20.25
N PHE A 419 -7.86 1.96 19.97
CA PHE A 419 -6.45 2.34 20.08
C PHE A 419 -5.90 2.09 21.49
N LEU A 420 -6.61 2.56 22.53
CA LEU A 420 -6.24 2.32 23.93
C LEU A 420 -6.25 0.83 24.29
N LEU A 421 -7.18 0.05 23.75
CA LEU A 421 -7.21 -1.40 23.95
C LEU A 421 -6.01 -2.10 23.30
N ILE A 422 -5.63 -1.72 22.08
CA ILE A 422 -4.50 -2.30 21.34
C ILE A 422 -3.17 -2.03 22.06
N ILE A 423 -2.96 -0.82 22.56
CA ILE A 423 -1.68 -0.42 23.17
C ILE A 423 -1.41 -1.12 24.51
N ARG A 424 -2.40 -1.74 25.17
CA ARG A 424 -2.20 -2.38 26.48
C ARG A 424 -0.95 -3.27 26.51
N LYS A 425 -0.06 -3.02 27.49
CA LYS A 425 1.20 -3.76 27.68
C LYS A 425 1.02 -5.28 27.57
N LYS A 426 0.00 -5.84 28.23
CA LYS A 426 -0.30 -7.29 28.22
C LYS A 426 -0.47 -7.88 26.81
N ASN A 427 -1.00 -7.12 25.85
CA ASN A 427 -1.14 -7.59 24.47
C ASN A 427 0.22 -7.73 23.80
N TRP A 428 1.10 -6.76 24.02
CA TRP A 428 2.44 -6.71 23.44
C TRP A 428 3.41 -7.67 24.12
N GLU A 429 3.21 -8.00 25.40
CA GLU A 429 3.94 -9.09 26.06
C GLU A 429 3.67 -10.42 25.37
N LYS A 430 2.38 -10.75 25.15
CA LYS A 430 2.00 -11.99 24.44
C LYS A 430 2.59 -12.05 23.04
N ILE A 431 2.53 -10.94 22.29
CA ILE A 431 3.16 -10.85 20.96
C ILE A 431 4.67 -11.06 21.07
N ALA A 432 5.35 -10.42 22.03
CA ALA A 432 6.79 -10.59 22.21
C ALA A 432 7.17 -12.05 22.49
N TYR A 433 6.41 -12.77 23.32
CA TYR A 433 6.63 -14.21 23.54
C TYR A 433 6.44 -15.02 22.25
N GLN A 434 5.37 -14.75 21.49
CA GLN A 434 5.14 -15.42 20.20
C GLN A 434 6.24 -15.14 19.17
N LEU A 435 6.82 -13.93 19.19
CA LEU A 435 7.97 -13.59 18.34
C LEU A 435 9.18 -14.43 18.73
N VAL A 436 9.46 -14.56 20.04
CA VAL A 436 10.54 -15.43 20.56
C VAL A 436 10.31 -16.89 20.15
N GLU A 437 9.10 -17.43 20.33
CA GLU A 437 8.74 -18.80 19.94
C GLU A 437 8.90 -19.06 18.44
N LYS A 438 8.61 -18.05 17.60
CA LYS A 438 8.86 -18.09 16.15
C LYS A 438 10.34 -17.89 15.79
N GLY A 439 11.23 -17.90 16.79
CA GLY A 439 12.67 -17.85 16.66
C GLY A 439 13.24 -16.46 16.41
N PHE A 440 12.48 -15.37 16.64
CA PHE A 440 12.95 -14.00 16.36
C PHE A 440 14.07 -13.52 17.30
N VAL A 441 14.35 -14.25 18.37
CA VAL A 441 15.44 -14.03 19.33
C VAL A 441 16.48 -15.13 19.17
#